data_AF-A0A957Y8R8-F1
#
_entry.id   AF-A0A957Y8R8-F1
#
_cell.length_a   1.000
_cell.length_b   1.000
_cell.length_c   1.000
_cell.angle_alpha   90.00
_cell.angle_beta   90.00
_cell.angle_gamma   90.00
#
_symmetry.space_group_name_H-M   'P 1'
#
loop_
_entity.id
_entity.type
_entity.pdbx_description
1 polymer ?
#
loop_
_entity_poly.entity_id
_entity_poly.type
_entity_poly.pdbx_seq_one_letter_code
_entity_poly.pdbx_strand_id
1 'polypeptide(L)'
;MWWLRVEIKLTEQGYLHLSADVAHRYFPEDVLVVLNKTPELWLLPLRGASAGGLLLKQRNLQGDRSVLIWEHLPEETGAGSYPAFWDDARGALRIALQGAVHE
;
A
#
# COMPACT_ATOMS: atom_id res chain seq x y z
N MET A 1 11.29 -3.57 20.06
CA MET A 1 9.93 -3.26 19.54
C MET A 1 9.83 -3.95 18.19
N TRP A 2 9.04 -5.02 18.09
CA TRP A 2 8.97 -5.83 16.87
C TRP A 2 7.95 -5.19 15.94
N TRP A 3 8.40 -4.45 14.93
CA TRP A 3 7.52 -3.95 13.87
C TRP A 3 7.02 -5.16 13.07
N LEU A 4 5.70 -5.29 12.92
CA LEU A 4 5.11 -6.34 12.07
C LEU A 4 5.46 -6.01 10.61
N ARG A 5 6.36 -6.79 10.02
CA ARG A 5 6.58 -6.76 8.57
C ARG A 5 5.41 -7.45 7.89
N VAL A 6 4.89 -6.81 6.86
CA VAL A 6 3.82 -7.34 6.01
C VAL A 6 4.30 -7.32 4.56
N GLU A 7 3.67 -8.13 3.71
CA GLU A 7 3.96 -8.12 2.28
C GLU A 7 2.83 -7.45 1.52
N ILE A 8 3.19 -6.60 0.56
CA ILE A 8 2.27 -5.95 -0.36
C ILE A 8 2.60 -6.45 -1.77
N LYS A 9 1.59 -6.95 -2.49
CA LYS A 9 1.77 -7.35 -3.89
C LYS A 9 1.55 -6.15 -4.80
N LEU A 10 2.47 -5.89 -5.72
CA LEU A 10 2.29 -5.00 -6.87
C LEU A 10 2.03 -5.87 -8.11
N THR A 11 0.93 -5.59 -8.82
CA THR A 11 0.62 -6.27 -10.09
C THR A 11 1.27 -5.57 -11.28
N GLU A 12 1.34 -6.27 -12.41
CA GLU A 12 1.83 -5.70 -13.68
C GLU A 12 1.01 -4.50 -14.16
N GLN A 13 -0.28 -4.44 -13.79
CA GLN A 13 -1.17 -3.34 -14.12
C GLN A 13 -1.07 -2.17 -13.12
N GLY A 14 -0.16 -2.23 -12.16
CA GLY A 14 0.09 -1.15 -11.20
C GLY A 14 -0.87 -1.12 -10.00
N TYR A 15 -1.54 -2.24 -9.68
CA TYR A 15 -2.35 -2.34 -8.46
C TYR A 15 -1.51 -2.80 -7.28
N LEU A 16 -1.70 -2.18 -6.13
CA LEU A 16 -1.30 -2.76 -4.85
C LEU A 16 -2.42 -3.62 -4.29
N HIS A 17 -2.06 -4.82 -3.79
CA HIS A 17 -2.95 -5.66 -3.00
C HIS A 17 -2.51 -5.67 -1.54
N LEU A 18 -3.45 -5.33 -0.66
CA LEU A 18 -3.30 -5.34 0.78
C LEU A 18 -4.18 -6.47 1.34
N SER A 19 -3.67 -7.21 2.33
CA SER A 19 -4.51 -8.15 3.06
C SER A 19 -5.62 -7.41 3.82
N ALA A 20 -6.72 -8.11 4.07
CA ALA A 20 -7.82 -7.60 4.89
C ALA A 20 -7.33 -7.05 6.25
N ASP A 21 -6.41 -7.75 6.91
CA ASP A 21 -5.86 -7.34 8.22
C ASP A 21 -5.11 -6.00 8.15
N VAL A 22 -4.27 -5.80 7.13
CA VAL A 22 -3.52 -4.55 6.93
C VAL A 22 -4.48 -3.41 6.62
N ALA A 23 -5.44 -3.66 5.72
CA ALA A 23 -6.42 -2.66 5.32
C ALA A 23 -7.29 -2.22 6.50
N HIS A 24 -7.93 -3.15 7.22
CA HIS A 24 -8.81 -2.80 8.33
C HIS A 24 -8.06 -2.14 9.49
N ARG A 25 -6.81 -2.53 9.75
CA ARG A 25 -6.02 -1.99 10.86
C ARG A 25 -5.53 -0.57 10.60
N TYR A 26 -5.07 -0.28 9.38
CA TYR A 26 -4.35 0.96 9.08
C TYR A 26 -5.12 1.93 8.17
N PHE A 27 -6.11 1.44 7.42
CA PHE A 27 -6.90 2.21 6.45
C PHE A 27 -8.41 1.98 6.66
N PRO A 28 -8.97 2.28 7.85
CA PRO A 28 -10.35 1.92 8.19
C PRO A 28 -11.43 2.63 7.35
N GLU A 29 -11.08 3.75 6.71
CA GLU A 29 -11.98 4.47 5.80
C GLU A 29 -11.78 4.09 4.33
N ASP A 30 -10.92 3.10 4.04
CA ASP A 30 -10.62 2.63 2.68
C ASP A 30 -10.14 3.73 1.71
N VAL A 31 -9.62 4.85 2.22
CA VAL A 31 -9.09 5.96 1.42
C VAL A 31 -7.67 6.31 1.86
N LEU A 32 -6.78 6.55 0.89
CA LEU A 32 -5.38 6.88 1.14
C LEU A 32 -4.82 7.88 0.14
N VAL A 33 -3.65 8.42 0.46
CA VAL A 33 -2.75 9.08 -0.50
C VAL A 33 -1.45 8.30 -0.64
N VAL A 34 -0.87 8.36 -1.84
CA VAL A 34 0.42 7.77 -2.16
C VAL A 34 1.45 8.89 -2.26
N LEU A 35 2.53 8.77 -1.50
CA LEU A 35 3.71 9.62 -1.66
C LEU A 35 4.86 8.76 -2.18
N ASN A 36 5.37 9.11 -3.36
CA ASN A 36 6.62 8.55 -3.84
C ASN A 36 7.78 9.20 -3.09
N LYS A 37 8.49 8.40 -2.30
CA LYS A 37 9.66 8.79 -1.52
C LYS A 37 10.78 7.79 -1.77
N THR A 38 11.21 7.66 -3.04
CA THR A 38 12.27 6.74 -3.46
C THR A 38 13.42 6.71 -2.44
N PRO A 39 13.83 5.51 -1.96
CA PRO A 39 13.50 4.18 -2.48
C PRO A 39 12.21 3.54 -1.94
N GLU A 40 11.33 4.32 -1.33
CA GLU A 40 10.10 3.84 -0.70
C GLU A 40 8.84 4.45 -1.34
N LEU A 41 7.73 3.74 -1.19
CA LEU A 41 6.40 4.26 -1.43
C LEU A 41 5.65 4.31 -0.11
N TRP A 42 5.07 5.48 0.20
CA TRP A 42 4.38 5.71 1.46
C TRP A 42 2.88 5.80 1.21
N LEU A 43 2.11 4.99 1.92
CA LEU A 43 0.66 5.05 1.93
C LEU A 43 0.19 5.66 3.24
N LEU A 44 -0.54 6.77 3.17
CA LEU A 44 -1.08 7.44 4.34
C LEU A 44 -2.61 7.36 4.31
N PRO A 45 -3.26 6.87 5.38
CA PRO A 45 -4.71 6.87 5.46
C PRO A 45 -5.22 8.30 5.52
N LEU A 46 -6.29 8.56 4.78
CA LEU A 46 -7.03 9.79 4.91
C LEU A 46 -8.22 9.61 5.86
N ARG A 47 -8.66 10.72 6.45
CA ARG A 47 -9.85 10.78 7.31
C ARG A 47 -10.82 11.79 6.75
N GLY A 48 -12.09 11.41 6.65
CA GLY A 48 -13.19 12.25 6.21
C GLY A 48 -13.42 12.21 4.70
N ALA A 49 -14.70 12.19 4.33
CA ALA A 49 -15.19 12.03 2.95
C ALA A 49 -14.72 13.12 1.96
N SER A 50 -14.15 14.23 2.44
CA SER A 50 -13.74 15.39 1.63
C SER A 50 -12.24 15.48 1.39
N ALA A 51 -11.43 14.54 1.90
CA ALA A 51 -9.98 14.62 1.85
C ALA A 51 -9.36 14.34 0.47
N GLY A 52 -10.16 13.90 -0.52
CA GLY A 52 -9.66 13.39 -1.80
C GLY A 52 -8.93 12.05 -1.64
N GLY A 53 -8.15 11.64 -2.64
CA GLY A 53 -7.28 10.45 -2.57
C GLY A 53 -7.73 9.25 -3.40
N LEU A 54 -7.02 8.13 -3.21
CA LEU A 54 -7.26 6.86 -3.88
C LEU A 54 -8.12 5.95 -3.00
N LEU A 55 -9.09 5.28 -3.62
CA LEU A 55 -9.99 4.33 -2.97
C LEU A 55 -9.39 2.92 -2.96
N LEU A 56 -9.33 2.31 -1.79
CA LEU A 56 -9.09 0.88 -1.57
C LEU A 56 -10.38 0.11 -1.81
N LYS A 57 -10.47 -0.59 -2.94
CA LYS A 57 -11.64 -1.41 -3.27
C LYS A 57 -11.49 -2.80 -2.68
N GLN A 58 -12.57 -3.34 -2.10
CA GLN A 58 -12.62 -4.75 -1.75
C GLN A 58 -12.48 -5.62 -3.01
N ARG A 59 -11.49 -6.52 -3.04
CA ARG A 59 -11.21 -7.35 -4.22
C ARG A 59 -11.72 -8.79 -4.13
N ASN A 60 -12.02 -9.29 -2.93
CA ASN A 60 -12.49 -10.65 -2.69
C ASN A 60 -13.37 -10.75 -1.44
N LEU A 61 -13.94 -11.93 -1.17
CA LEU A 61 -14.77 -12.19 0.01
C LEU A 61 -13.98 -12.21 1.33
N GLN A 62 -12.66 -12.42 1.29
CA GLN A 62 -11.78 -12.37 2.46
C GLN A 62 -11.67 -10.95 3.02
N GLY A 63 -11.96 -9.93 2.20
CA GLY A 63 -11.89 -8.52 2.59
C GLY A 63 -10.62 -7.82 2.12
N ASP A 64 -9.75 -8.48 1.35
CA ASP A 64 -8.54 -7.87 0.83
C ASP A 64 -8.87 -6.62 0.00
N ARG A 65 -7.93 -5.68 -0.02
CA ARG A 65 -8.09 -4.42 -0.75
C ARG A 65 -7.17 -4.33 -1.94
N SER A 66 -7.62 -3.60 -2.95
CA SER A 66 -6.85 -3.24 -4.13
C SER A 66 -6.92 -1.73 -4.37
N VAL A 67 -5.80 -1.13 -4.75
CA VAL A 67 -5.71 0.28 -5.16
C VAL A 67 -4.79 0.42 -6.36
N LEU A 68 -5.22 1.17 -7.37
CA LEU A 68 -4.44 1.45 -8.56
C LEU A 68 -3.49 2.62 -8.29
N ILE A 69 -2.19 2.44 -8.47
CA ILE A 69 -1.16 3.45 -8.14
C ILE A 69 -0.15 3.71 -9.26
N TRP A 70 -0.40 3.23 -10.48
CA TRP A 70 0.59 3.22 -11.56
C TRP A 70 1.27 4.58 -11.83
N GLU A 71 0.53 5.69 -11.71
CA GLU A 71 1.06 7.06 -11.89
C GLU A 71 2.06 7.50 -10.80
N HIS A 72 2.09 6.79 -9.67
CA HIS A 72 2.97 7.08 -8.55
C HIS A 72 4.22 6.20 -8.53
N LEU A 73 4.29 5.17 -9.38
CA LEU A 73 5.40 4.24 -9.44
C LEU A 73 6.59 4.86 -10.21
N PRO A 74 7.83 4.68 -9.73
CA PRO A 74 9.01 4.86 -10.58
C PRO A 74 8.94 3.96 -11.83
N GLU A 75 9.43 4.45 -12.98
CA GLU A 75 9.33 3.80 -14.30
C GLU A 75 9.80 2.33 -14.31
N GLU A 76 10.88 2.02 -13.58
CA GLU A 76 11.50 0.69 -13.53
C GLU A 76 10.93 -0.22 -12.41
N THR A 77 9.79 0.12 -11.84
CA THR A 77 9.20 -0.67 -10.74
C THR A 77 8.47 -1.90 -11.30
N GLY A 78 9.07 -3.07 -11.16
CA GLY A 78 8.47 -4.34 -11.60
C GLY A 78 7.33 -4.82 -10.70
N ALA A 79 6.46 -5.67 -11.23
CA ALA A 79 5.49 -6.42 -10.42
C ALA A 79 6.21 -7.39 -9.46
N GLY A 80 5.63 -7.67 -8.30
CA GLY A 80 6.23 -8.56 -7.31
C GLY A 80 5.70 -8.36 -5.90
N SER A 81 6.25 -9.11 -4.96
CA SER A 81 5.97 -8.95 -3.52
C SER A 81 7.01 -8.03 -2.91
N TYR A 82 6.54 -7.01 -2.19
CA TYR A 82 7.37 -5.97 -1.59
C TYR A 82 7.19 -5.96 -0.07
N PRO A 83 8.28 -5.94 0.72
CA PRO A 83 8.18 -5.83 2.16
C PRO A 83 7.71 -4.43 2.55
N ALA A 84 6.81 -4.38 3.53
CA ALA A 84 6.29 -3.16 4.08
C ALA A 84 6.23 -3.23 5.60
N PHE A 85 6.21 -2.07 6.23
CA PHE A 85 5.98 -1.93 7.67
C PHE A 85 5.19 -0.67 7.96
N TRP A 86 4.42 -0.71 9.05
CA TRP A 86 3.74 0.47 9.55
C TRP A 86 4.72 1.32 10.38
N ASP A 87 4.79 2.60 10.05
CA ASP A 87 5.58 3.61 10.77
C ASP A 87 4.62 4.48 11.61
N ASP A 88 4.51 4.14 12.90
CA ASP A 88 3.62 4.84 13.84
C ASP A 88 3.96 6.33 13.97
N ALA A 89 5.24 6.71 13.89
CA ALA A 89 5.66 8.10 14.02
C ALA A 89 5.22 8.96 12.83
N ARG A 90 4.98 8.33 11.68
CA ARG A 90 4.55 8.98 10.45
C ARG A 90 3.10 8.70 10.08
N GLY A 91 2.46 7.74 10.74
CA GLY A 91 1.12 7.26 10.39
C GLY A 91 1.06 6.73 8.95
N ALA A 92 2.09 5.99 8.53
CA ALA A 92 2.23 5.56 7.14
C ALA A 92 2.61 4.09 7.02
N LEU A 93 2.04 3.39 6.03
CA LEU A 93 2.56 2.11 5.57
C LEU A 93 3.68 2.39 4.57
N ARG A 94 4.91 2.03 4.92
CA ARG A 94 6.11 2.25 4.10
C ARG A 94 6.46 0.96 3.38
N ILE A 95 6.45 1.01 2.06
CA ILE A 95 6.77 -0.11 1.17
C ILE A 95 8.17 0.14 0.61
N ALA A 96 9.09 -0.79 0.82
CA ALA A 96 10.42 -0.69 0.20
C ALA A 96 10.32 -1.18 -1.26
N LEU A 97 10.65 -0.32 -2.24
CA LEU A 97 10.56 -0.66 -3.67
C LEU A 97 11.80 -1.38 -4.21
N GLN A 98 12.76 -1.73 -3.35
CA GLN A 98 13.99 -2.42 -3.73
C GLN A 98 13.87 -3.92 -3.48
N GLY A 99 14.29 -4.73 -4.46
CA GLY A 99 14.43 -6.18 -4.29
C GLY A 99 13.10 -6.93 -4.23
N ALA A 100 12.18 -6.63 -5.16
CA ALA A 100 10.94 -7.37 -5.33
C ALA A 100 11.22 -8.89 -5.34
N VAL A 101 10.49 -9.65 -4.51
CA VAL A 101 10.52 -11.11 -4.60
C VAL A 101 9.57 -11.50 -5.73
N HIS A 102 10.13 -12.05 -6.79
CA HIS A 102 9.36 -12.68 -7.86
C HIS A 102 8.91 -14.06 -7.36
N GLU A 103 7.60 -14.31 -7.44
CA GLU A 103 6.98 -15.62 -7.16
C GLU A 103 6.69 -16.29 -8.51
#